data_AF-A0A9N9PC86-F1
#
_entry.id   AF-A0A9N9PC86-F1
#
_cell.length_a   1.000
_cell.length_b   1.000
_cell.length_c   1.000
_cell.angle_alpha   90.00
_cell.angle_beta   90.00
_cell.angle_gamma   90.00
#
_symmetry.space_group_name_H-M   'P 1'
#
loop_
_entity.id
_entity.type
_entity.pdbx_description
1 polymer ?
#
loop_
_entity_poly.entity_id
_entity_poly.type
_entity_poly.pdbx_seq_one_letter_code
_entity_poly.pdbx_strand_id
1 'polypeptide(L)'
;TIASSVIAFSRETIKKVITFLESKQCNIIYGDTDSVFFTIPETYFSEIDSLYSHDKQLHYSESIKKSIEFTKQITPVVNSFMGQETGFPFMKMAYEKVLHPSLFLHKKQY
;
A
#
# COMPACT_ATOMS: atom_id res chain seq x y z
N THR A 1 -30.06 9.02 -1.38
CA THR A 1 -29.73 9.17 -2.81
C THR A 1 -28.72 8.12 -3.21
N ILE A 2 -28.80 7.56 -4.41
CA ILE A 2 -27.88 6.51 -4.92
C ILE A 2 -26.40 6.90 -4.75
N ALA A 3 -26.06 8.17 -4.99
CA ALA A 3 -24.71 8.69 -4.84
C ALA A 3 -24.12 8.50 -3.43
N SER A 4 -24.91 8.78 -2.39
CA SER A 4 -24.46 8.66 -0.99
C SER A 4 -24.14 7.21 -0.62
N SER A 5 -24.92 6.25 -1.14
CA SER A 5 -24.70 4.83 -0.91
C SER A 5 -23.40 4.33 -1.55
N VAL A 6 -23.11 4.77 -2.78
CA VAL A 6 -21.86 4.43 -3.48
C VAL A 6 -20.66 4.97 -2.69
N ILE A 7 -20.71 6.23 -2.26
CA ILE A 7 -19.62 6.84 -1.47
C ILE A 7 -19.40 6.09 -0.15
N ALA A 8 -20.47 5.73 0.56
CA ALA A 8 -20.37 4.98 1.80
C ALA A 8 -19.74 3.59 1.58
N PHE A 9 -20.16 2.89 0.52
CA PHE A 9 -19.62 1.59 0.14
C PHE A 9 -18.13 1.64 -0.20
N SER A 10 -17.70 2.60 -1.03
CA SER A 10 -16.28 2.77 -1.38
C SER A 10 -15.43 3.08 -0.14
N ARG A 11 -15.90 3.96 0.74
CA ARG A 11 -15.18 4.30 1.99
C ARG A 11 -15.04 3.11 2.91
N GLU A 12 -16.07 2.30 3.05
CA GLU A 12 -16.02 1.09 3.89
C GLU A 12 -15.10 0.04 3.29
N THR A 13 -15.13 -0.12 1.97
CA THR A 13 -14.23 -1.03 1.25
C THR A 13 -12.76 -0.67 1.48
N ILE A 14 -12.39 0.62 1.37
CA ILE A 14 -11.01 1.06 1.61
C ILE A 14 -10.57 0.81 3.05
N LYS A 15 -11.44 1.04 4.04
CA LYS A 15 -11.11 0.72 5.45
C LYS A 15 -10.82 -0.77 5.67
N LYS A 16 -11.60 -1.65 5.03
CA LYS A 16 -11.36 -3.10 5.08
C LYS A 16 -10.03 -3.47 4.43
N VAL A 17 -9.68 -2.86 3.30
CA VAL A 17 -8.37 -3.04 2.65
C VAL A 17 -7.23 -2.56 3.55
N ILE A 18 -7.38 -1.42 4.22
CA ILE A 18 -6.42 -0.91 5.21
C ILE A 18 -6.21 -1.92 6.34
N THR A 19 -7.30 -2.40 6.95
CA THR A 19 -7.25 -3.39 8.03
C THR A 19 -6.57 -4.69 7.57
N PHE A 20 -6.85 -5.11 6.33
CA PHE A 20 -6.22 -6.27 5.72
C PHE A 20 -4.72 -6.08 5.53
N LEU A 21 -4.27 -4.92 5.03
CA LEU A 21 -2.85 -4.61 4.87
C LEU A 21 -2.12 -4.56 6.22
N GLU A 22 -2.74 -3.98 7.26
CA GLU A 22 -2.21 -3.99 8.62
C GLU A 22 -2.04 -5.42 9.16
N SER A 23 -2.98 -6.33 8.87
CA SER A 23 -2.85 -7.75 9.21
C SER A 23 -1.68 -8.46 8.52
N LYS A 24 -1.14 -7.85 7.44
CA LYS A 24 0.06 -8.30 6.72
C LYS A 24 1.33 -7.58 7.18
N GLN A 25 1.27 -6.89 8.32
CA GLN A 25 2.37 -6.12 8.90
C GLN A 25 2.81 -4.92 8.05
N CYS A 26 2.00 -4.51 7.06
CA CYS A 26 2.20 -3.25 6.39
C CYS A 26 1.79 -2.11 7.33
N ASN A 27 2.55 -1.02 7.33
CA ASN A 27 2.20 0.17 8.09
C ASN A 27 1.54 1.20 7.16
N ILE A 28 0.34 1.67 7.52
CA ILE A 28 -0.44 2.57 6.67
C ILE A 28 0.00 4.01 6.93
N ILE A 29 0.41 4.69 5.86
CA ILE A 29 0.85 6.09 5.92
C ILE A 29 -0.31 7.03 5.64
N TYR A 30 -1.10 6.71 4.60
CA TYR A 30 -2.18 7.57 4.15
C TYR A 30 -3.22 6.77 3.38
N GLY A 31 -4.49 7.11 3.53
CA GLY A 31 -5.58 6.58 2.70
C GLY A 31 -6.48 7.71 2.19
N ASP A 32 -6.84 7.66 0.92
CA ASP A 32 -7.84 8.56 0.31
C ASP A 32 -9.03 7.75 -0.23
N THR A 33 -9.79 8.35 -1.14
CA THR A 33 -11.07 7.84 -1.66
C THR A 33 -10.93 6.48 -2.35
N ASP A 34 -9.83 6.25 -3.05
CA ASP A 34 -9.57 5.09 -3.90
C ASP A 34 -8.11 4.60 -3.84
N SER A 35 -7.30 5.16 -2.95
CA SER A 35 -5.86 4.90 -2.86
C SER A 35 -5.40 4.72 -1.41
N VAL A 36 -4.36 3.90 -1.24
CA VAL A 36 -3.73 3.64 0.05
C VAL A 36 -2.22 3.67 -0.14
N PHE A 37 -1.54 4.50 0.63
CA PHE A 37 -0.09 4.52 0.80
C PHE A 37 0.26 3.77 2.06
N PHE A 38 1.18 2.83 1.93
CA PHE A 38 1.68 2.01 3.04
C PHE A 38 3.17 1.75 2.85
N THR A 39 3.85 1.47 3.95
CA THR A 39 5.19 0.89 3.94
C THR A 39 5.09 -0.61 4.15
N ILE A 40 5.98 -1.37 3.52
CA ILE A 40 6.10 -2.81 3.71
C ILE A 40 6.75 -3.10 5.08
N PRO A 41 6.68 -4.34 5.59
CA PRO A 41 7.28 -4.68 6.88
C PRO A 41 8.79 -4.41 6.90
N GLU A 42 9.31 -3.80 7.97
CA GLU A 42 10.72 -3.41 8.09
C GLU A 42 11.71 -4.58 7.93
N THR A 43 11.27 -5.79 8.26
CA THR A 43 12.06 -7.02 8.11
C THR A 43 12.50 -7.29 6.66
N TYR A 44 11.81 -6.72 5.67
CA TYR A 44 12.19 -6.83 4.26
C TYR A 44 13.42 -5.99 3.91
N PHE A 45 13.77 -5.01 4.75
CA PHE A 45 14.91 -4.11 4.53
C PHE A 45 16.14 -4.48 5.36
N SER A 46 16.04 -5.41 6.32
CA SER A 46 17.15 -5.71 7.24
C SER A 46 18.47 -6.07 6.55
N GLU A 47 18.42 -6.83 5.45
CA GLU A 47 19.61 -7.16 4.66
C GLU A 47 20.15 -5.93 3.92
N ILE A 48 19.27 -5.10 3.35
CA ILE A 48 19.62 -3.87 2.64
C ILE A 48 20.26 -2.86 3.60
N ASP A 49 19.68 -2.71 4.79
CA ASP A 49 20.19 -1.86 5.87
C ASP A 49 21.59 -2.31 6.31
N SER A 50 21.81 -3.63 6.43
CA SER A 50 23.12 -4.18 6.80
C SER A 50 24.19 -4.01 5.72
N LEU A 51 23.83 -4.20 4.44
CA LEU A 51 24.79 -4.19 3.33
C LEU A 51 25.13 -2.77 2.87
N TYR A 52 24.17 -1.85 2.94
CA TYR A 52 24.27 -0.53 2.32
C TYR A 52 24.15 0.62 3.32
N SER A 53 24.37 0.39 4.61
CA SER A 53 24.29 1.43 5.66
C SER A 53 25.15 2.67 5.37
N HIS A 54 26.24 2.51 4.60
CA HIS A 54 27.17 3.59 4.24
C HIS A 54 27.00 4.10 2.79
N ASP A 55 26.22 3.41 1.94
CA ASP A 55 25.94 3.81 0.56
C ASP A 55 24.45 4.13 0.40
N LYS A 56 24.14 5.40 0.59
CA LYS A 56 22.78 5.92 0.53
C LYS A 56 22.10 5.69 -0.82
N GLN A 57 22.84 5.79 -1.93
CA GLN A 57 22.26 5.66 -3.26
C GLN A 57 21.86 4.21 -3.54
N LEU A 58 22.74 3.27 -3.20
CA LEU A 58 22.46 1.86 -3.39
C LEU A 58 21.38 1.36 -2.42
N HIS A 59 21.44 1.82 -1.17
CA HIS A 59 20.39 1.57 -0.17
C HIS A 59 19.00 1.96 -0.68
N TYR A 60 18.86 3.16 -1.23
CA TYR A 60 17.59 3.64 -1.78
C TYR A 60 17.15 2.84 -3.00
N SER A 61 18.06 2.54 -3.92
CA SER A 61 17.73 1.75 -5.11
C SER A 61 17.21 0.36 -4.75
N GLU A 62 17.89 -0.33 -3.85
CA GLU A 62 17.50 -1.68 -3.40
C GLU A 62 16.21 -1.65 -2.57
N SER A 63 16.01 -0.64 -1.71
CA SER A 63 14.77 -0.46 -0.96
C SER A 63 13.56 -0.25 -1.87
N ILE A 64 13.70 0.54 -2.94
CA ILE A 64 12.64 0.75 -3.93
C ILE A 64 12.35 -0.57 -4.68
N LYS A 65 13.38 -1.29 -5.12
CA LYS A 65 13.19 -2.59 -5.80
C LYS A 65 12.43 -3.57 -4.92
N LYS A 66 12.83 -3.70 -3.65
CA LYS A 66 12.17 -4.58 -2.68
C LYS A 66 10.71 -4.18 -2.44
N SER A 67 10.43 -2.87 -2.35
CA SER A 67 9.07 -2.34 -2.22
C SER A 67 8.19 -2.68 -3.43
N ILE A 68 8.71 -2.52 -4.65
CA ILE A 68 8.00 -2.89 -5.88
C ILE A 68 7.75 -4.40 -5.95
N GLU A 69 8.75 -5.20 -5.59
CA GLU A 69 8.63 -6.67 -5.55
C GLU A 69 7.55 -7.13 -4.59
N PHE A 70 7.57 -6.65 -3.34
CA PHE A 70 6.52 -6.94 -2.36
C PHE A 70 5.15 -6.51 -2.88
N THR A 71 5.06 -5.32 -3.48
CA THR A 71 3.77 -4.82 -3.97
C THR A 71 3.20 -5.68 -5.09
N LYS A 72 4.05 -6.20 -5.99
CA LYS A 72 3.63 -7.17 -7.01
C LYS A 72 3.08 -8.46 -6.39
N GLN A 73 3.67 -8.92 -5.29
CA GLN A 73 3.24 -10.13 -4.59
C GLN A 73 1.93 -9.91 -3.82
N ILE A 74 1.76 -8.75 -3.16
CA ILE A 74 0.59 -8.49 -2.31
C ILE A 74 -0.65 -8.08 -3.10
N THR A 75 -0.48 -7.44 -4.27
CA THR A 75 -1.59 -6.98 -5.14
C THR A 75 -2.61 -8.08 -5.47
N PRO A 76 -2.24 -9.27 -5.98
CA PRO A 76 -3.22 -10.33 -6.24
C PRO A 76 -3.92 -10.81 -4.97
N VAL A 77 -3.24 -10.80 -3.82
CA VAL A 77 -3.82 -11.19 -2.53
C VAL A 77 -4.87 -10.18 -2.07
N VAL A 78 -4.56 -8.88 -2.17
CA VAL A 78 -5.51 -7.78 -1.88
C VAL A 78 -6.71 -7.86 -2.82
N ASN A 79 -6.50 -8.12 -4.10
CA ASN A 79 -7.59 -8.24 -5.08
C ASN A 79 -8.47 -9.46 -4.83
N SER A 80 -7.89 -10.58 -4.40
CA SER A 80 -8.66 -11.76 -3.97
C SER A 80 -9.53 -11.43 -2.74
N PHE A 81 -8.94 -10.77 -1.74
CA PHE A 81 -9.65 -10.32 -0.54
C PHE A 81 -10.80 -9.37 -0.89
N MET A 82 -10.56 -8.35 -1.72
CA MET A 82 -11.58 -7.41 -2.15
C MET A 82 -12.73 -8.07 -2.91
N GLY A 83 -12.42 -9.01 -3.80
CA GLY A 83 -13.44 -9.76 -4.53
C GLY A 83 -14.36 -10.53 -3.59
N GLN A 84 -13.81 -11.13 -2.53
CA GLN A 84 -14.57 -11.84 -1.50
C GLN A 84 -15.41 -10.87 -0.63
N GLU A 85 -14.82 -9.78 -0.18
CA GLU A 85 -15.48 -8.81 0.72
C GLU A 85 -16.61 -8.03 0.05
N THR A 86 -16.50 -7.80 -1.25
CA THR A 86 -17.41 -6.90 -1.98
C THR A 86 -18.39 -7.66 -2.85
N GLY A 87 -18.10 -8.93 -3.17
CA GLY A 87 -18.83 -9.72 -4.15
C GLY A 87 -18.61 -9.29 -5.61
N PHE A 88 -17.72 -8.32 -5.85
CA PHE A 88 -17.48 -7.73 -7.16
C PHE A 88 -16.06 -8.08 -7.65
N PRO A 89 -15.88 -9.17 -8.42
CA PRO A 89 -14.54 -9.62 -8.86
C PRO A 89 -13.86 -8.66 -9.85
N PHE A 90 -14.60 -7.71 -10.41
CA PHE A 90 -14.05 -6.66 -11.26
C PHE A 90 -13.39 -5.52 -10.48
N MET A 91 -13.70 -5.35 -9.18
CA MET A 91 -13.14 -4.28 -8.37
C MET A 91 -11.77 -4.69 -7.84
N LYS A 92 -10.73 -3.95 -8.24
CA LYS A 92 -9.33 -4.30 -8.00
C LYS A 92 -8.51 -3.06 -7.65
N MET A 93 -7.53 -3.23 -6.78
CA MET A 93 -6.43 -2.30 -6.59
C MET A 93 -5.33 -2.59 -7.61
N ALA A 94 -4.71 -1.52 -8.07
CA ALA A 94 -3.53 -1.56 -8.91
C ALA A 94 -2.38 -0.85 -8.20
N TYR A 95 -1.16 -1.34 -8.46
CA TYR A 95 0.03 -0.59 -8.12
C TYR A 95 0.11 0.69 -8.96
N GLU A 96 0.35 1.83 -8.32
CA GLU A 96 0.57 3.12 -9.00
C GLU A 96 2.06 3.50 -8.96
N LYS A 97 2.61 3.71 -7.76
CA LYS A 97 3.98 4.22 -7.56
C LYS A 97 4.54 3.90 -6.19
N VAL A 98 5.87 3.95 -6.06
CA VAL A 98 6.61 4.02 -4.80
C VAL A 98 7.21 5.42 -4.65
N LEU A 99 7.06 6.01 -3.48
CA LEU A 99 7.62 7.33 -3.16
C LEU A 99 8.78 7.17 -2.16
N HIS A 100 10.02 7.41 -2.59
CA HIS A 100 11.19 7.30 -1.72
C HIS A 100 12.34 8.23 -2.16
N PRO A 101 12.90 9.06 -1.27
CA PRO A 101 12.34 9.44 0.04
C PRO A 101 11.04 10.25 -0.15
N SER A 102 10.14 10.24 0.84
CA SER A 102 8.88 10.99 0.81
C SER A 102 8.52 11.54 2.18
N LEU A 103 7.75 12.64 2.20
CA LEU A 103 7.32 13.30 3.43
C LEU A 103 5.85 13.70 3.31
N PHE A 104 5.01 13.05 4.10
CA PHE A 104 3.58 13.33 4.17
C PHE A 104 3.32 14.41 5.23
N LEU A 105 2.90 15.60 4.79
CA LEU A 105 2.68 16.75 5.67
C LEU A 105 1.21 16.87 6.09
N HIS A 106 0.31 16.84 5.11
CA HIS A 106 -1.13 16.95 5.32
C HIS A 106 -1.89 16.07 4.33
N LYS A 107 -3.21 15.99 4.51
CA LYS A 107 -4.09 15.33 3.55
C LYS A 107 -3.86 15.91 2.13
N LYS A 108 -3.53 15.05 1.16
CA LYS A 108 -3.19 15.41 -0.23
C LYS A 108 -1.93 16.29 -0.39
N GLN A 109 -1.06 16.33 0.61
CA GLN A 109 0.24 17.01 0.55
C GLN A 109 1.33 16.03 0.98
N TYR A 110 2.00 15.45 -0.01
CA TYR A 110 3.01 14.39 0.12
C TYR A 110 4.22 14.65 -0.77
#